data_AF-A0A4U9HSY3-F1
#
_entry.id   AF-A0A4U9HSY3-F1
#
_cell.length_a   1.000
_cell.length_b   1.000
_cell.length_c   1.000
_cell.angle_alpha   90.00
_cell.angle_beta   90.00
_cell.angle_gamma   90.00
#
_symmetry.space_group_name_H-M   'P 1'
#
loop_
_entity.id
_entity.type
_entity.pdbx_description
1 polymer ?
#
loop_
_entity_poly.entity_id
_entity_poly.type
_entity_poly.pdbx_seq_one_letter_code
_entity_poly.pdbx_strand_id
1 'polypeptide(L)'
;MDALDLDESSQDDHLPAREGFASCNSGMMHACAHDGHTTIGLGLAHLLMQHRAELNGTIKLIFQPAEEGTRGARAMVAAGALDGVDYFTAIHIGTGVPAGTVICGSDNFMATTKFDVRFTGVAAHAGGKPEEGRNALLPPLRPPLACTASPRTAKGRRGECRRDAGRQRP
;
A
#
# COMPACT_ATOMS: atom_id res chain seq x y z
N MET A 1 -12.64 -5.35 1.36
CA MET A 1 -11.39 -4.64 1.75
C MET A 1 -10.83 -3.95 0.51
N ASP A 2 -9.68 -3.29 0.59
CA ASP A 2 -9.10 -2.58 -0.57
C ASP A 2 -8.58 -3.53 -1.65
N ALA A 3 -8.58 -3.03 -2.89
CA ALA A 3 -8.08 -3.68 -4.09
C ALA A 3 -6.99 -2.81 -4.72
N LEU A 4 -6.25 -3.38 -5.67
CA LEU A 4 -5.23 -2.67 -6.45
C LEU A 4 -5.86 -2.03 -7.68
N ASP A 5 -5.29 -0.88 -8.08
CA ASP A 5 -5.61 -0.15 -9.31
C ASP A 5 -4.89 -0.85 -10.49
N LEU A 6 -5.46 -1.97 -10.92
CA LEU A 6 -4.94 -2.89 -11.93
C LEU A 6 -6.11 -3.59 -12.64
N ASP A 7 -6.03 -3.71 -13.96
CA ASP A 7 -6.96 -4.53 -14.74
C ASP A 7 -6.73 -6.02 -14.50
N GLU A 8 -7.82 -6.74 -14.24
CA GLU A 8 -7.80 -8.19 -14.11
C GLU A 8 -7.73 -8.87 -15.49
N SER A 9 -6.94 -9.93 -15.59
CA SER A 9 -6.78 -10.69 -16.83
C SER A 9 -8.11 -11.29 -17.29
N SER A 10 -8.39 -11.20 -18.59
CA SER A 10 -9.55 -11.84 -19.23
C SER A 10 -9.20 -13.13 -19.98
N GLN A 11 -7.99 -13.66 -19.79
CA GLN A 11 -7.54 -14.88 -20.49
C GLN A 11 -8.16 -16.14 -19.87
N ASP A 12 -8.37 -17.17 -20.69
CA ASP A 12 -9.03 -18.42 -20.26
C ASP A 12 -8.21 -19.24 -19.23
N ASP A 13 -6.90 -18.98 -19.14
CA ASP A 13 -6.03 -19.56 -18.12
C ASP A 13 -6.08 -18.82 -16.77
N HIS A 14 -6.70 -17.63 -16.74
CA HIS A 14 -7.01 -16.90 -15.52
C HIS A 14 -8.28 -17.48 -14.88
N LEU A 15 -8.11 -18.24 -13.80
CA LEU A 15 -9.18 -18.99 -13.17
C LEU A 15 -10.42 -18.13 -12.80
N PRO A 16 -10.29 -16.91 -12.23
CA PRO A 16 -11.43 -16.03 -12.03
C PRO A 16 -12.21 -15.68 -13.30
N ALA A 17 -11.53 -15.47 -14.43
CA ALA A 17 -12.19 -15.19 -15.72
C ALA A 17 -12.93 -16.44 -16.22
N ARG A 18 -12.27 -17.60 -16.17
CA ARG A 18 -12.82 -18.88 -16.62
C ARG A 18 -14.06 -19.31 -15.81
N GLU A 19 -14.02 -19.14 -14.50
CA GLU A 19 -15.06 -19.59 -13.58
C GLU A 19 -16.12 -18.49 -13.31
N GLY A 20 -16.02 -17.33 -13.98
CA GLY A 20 -17.03 -16.27 -13.93
C GLY A 20 -17.07 -15.48 -12.62
N PHE A 21 -15.93 -15.35 -11.93
CA PHE A 21 -15.82 -14.55 -10.70
C PHE A 21 -14.71 -13.49 -10.73
N ALA A 22 -14.17 -13.18 -11.92
CA ALA A 22 -13.30 -12.02 -12.11
C ALA A 22 -14.01 -10.71 -11.69
N SER A 23 -13.20 -9.70 -11.38
CA SER A 23 -13.67 -8.38 -10.97
C SER A 23 -14.65 -7.80 -11.98
N CYS A 24 -15.78 -7.32 -11.46
CA CYS A 24 -16.75 -6.54 -12.22
C CYS A 24 -16.41 -5.04 -12.25
N ASN A 25 -15.33 -4.63 -11.58
CA ASN A 25 -14.87 -3.24 -11.52
C ASN A 25 -13.64 -3.08 -12.41
N SER A 26 -13.81 -2.44 -13.57
CA SER A 26 -12.69 -2.14 -14.48
C SER A 26 -11.61 -1.31 -13.78
N GLY A 27 -10.34 -1.65 -14.03
CA GLY A 27 -9.19 -1.05 -13.36
C GLY A 27 -8.98 -1.49 -11.91
N MET A 28 -9.78 -2.42 -11.37
CA MET A 28 -9.66 -2.83 -9.96
C MET A 28 -9.60 -4.34 -9.81
N MET A 29 -8.60 -4.86 -9.08
CA MET A 29 -8.42 -6.29 -8.84
C MET A 29 -7.88 -6.55 -7.42
N HIS A 30 -8.36 -7.61 -6.75
CA HIS A 30 -7.75 -8.12 -5.51
C HIS A 30 -6.47 -8.94 -5.76
N ALA A 31 -5.50 -8.36 -6.48
CA ALA A 31 -4.27 -9.07 -6.86
C ALA A 31 -3.31 -9.39 -5.68
N CYS A 32 -3.56 -8.83 -4.49
CA CYS A 32 -2.86 -9.13 -3.23
C CYS A 32 -3.69 -10.00 -2.26
N ALA A 33 -4.79 -10.60 -2.75
CA ALA A 33 -5.65 -11.54 -2.03
C ALA A 33 -6.36 -10.98 -0.78
N HIS A 34 -6.67 -9.68 -0.75
CA HIS A 34 -7.40 -9.04 0.37
C HIS A 34 -8.84 -9.54 0.52
N ASP A 35 -9.46 -9.99 -0.57
CA ASP A 35 -10.70 -10.78 -0.57
C ASP A 35 -10.52 -12.12 0.17
N GLY A 36 -9.43 -12.83 -0.09
CA GLY A 36 -9.03 -14.04 0.62
C GLY A 36 -8.82 -13.79 2.13
N HIS A 37 -8.09 -12.74 2.50
CA HIS A 37 -7.91 -12.35 3.92
C HIS A 37 -9.25 -12.02 4.58
N THR A 38 -10.11 -11.29 3.88
CA THR A 38 -11.47 -10.95 4.38
C THR A 38 -12.26 -12.22 4.63
N THR A 39 -12.23 -13.16 3.69
CA THR A 39 -12.95 -14.43 3.78
C THR A 39 -12.47 -15.26 4.96
N ILE A 40 -11.15 -15.36 5.17
CA ILE A 40 -10.57 -16.02 6.34
C ILE A 40 -11.05 -15.36 7.64
N GLY A 41 -11.02 -14.02 7.70
CA GLY A 41 -11.47 -13.28 8.88
C GLY A 41 -12.94 -13.52 9.22
N LEU A 42 -13.82 -13.55 8.21
CA LEU A 42 -15.25 -13.84 8.40
C LEU A 42 -15.49 -15.29 8.82
N GLY A 43 -14.79 -16.25 8.21
CA GLY A 43 -14.85 -17.66 8.60
C GLY A 43 -14.38 -17.87 10.04
N LEU A 44 -13.28 -17.23 10.43
CA LEU A 44 -12.79 -17.24 11.81
C LEU A 44 -13.81 -16.64 12.77
N ALA A 45 -14.42 -15.50 12.42
CA ALA A 45 -15.48 -14.89 13.24
C ALA A 45 -16.63 -15.87 13.51
N HIS A 46 -17.06 -16.60 12.48
CA HIS A 46 -18.11 -17.60 12.59
C HIS A 46 -17.72 -18.73 13.56
N LEU A 47 -16.51 -19.29 13.41
CA LEU A 47 -16.01 -20.36 14.29
C LEU A 47 -15.86 -19.89 15.73
N LEU A 48 -15.31 -18.69 15.96
CA LEU A 48 -15.15 -18.13 17.30
C LEU A 48 -16.51 -17.96 18.01
N MET A 49 -17.54 -17.58 17.26
CA MET A 49 -18.89 -17.47 17.82
C MET A 49 -19.50 -18.82 18.18
N GLN A 50 -19.24 -19.86 17.39
CA GLN A 50 -19.68 -21.23 17.72
C GLN A 50 -19.02 -21.75 18.99
N HIS A 51 -17.76 -21.40 19.22
CA HIS A 51 -16.98 -21.84 20.39
C HIS A 51 -16.92 -20.79 21.51
N ARG A 52 -17.82 -19.79 21.51
CA ARG A 52 -17.77 -18.66 22.46
C ARG A 52 -17.72 -19.08 23.92
N ALA A 53 -18.39 -20.18 24.29
CA ALA A 53 -18.43 -20.67 25.67
C ALA A 53 -17.08 -21.24 26.16
N GLU A 54 -16.18 -21.60 25.24
CA GLU A 54 -14.86 -22.15 25.53
C GLU A 54 -13.78 -21.04 25.60
N LEU A 55 -14.14 -19.81 25.20
CA LEU A 55 -13.23 -18.68 25.07
C LEU A 55 -13.35 -17.74 26.27
N ASN A 56 -12.20 -17.23 26.70
CA ASN A 56 -12.12 -16.23 27.77
C ASN A 56 -11.55 -14.91 27.22
N GLY A 57 -11.99 -13.79 27.81
CA GLY A 57 -11.53 -12.46 27.43
C GLY A 57 -12.26 -11.91 26.21
N THR A 58 -11.56 -11.08 25.43
CA THR A 58 -12.12 -10.39 24.26
C THR A 58 -11.26 -10.67 23.03
N ILE A 59 -11.89 -11.09 21.95
CA ILE A 59 -11.24 -11.21 20.64
C ILE A 59 -11.69 -10.03 19.78
N LYS A 60 -10.72 -9.25 19.27
CA LYS A 60 -10.96 -8.17 18.32
C LYS A 60 -10.56 -8.63 16.92
N LEU A 61 -11.49 -8.58 15.98
CA LEU A 61 -11.22 -8.81 14.56
C LEU A 61 -11.11 -7.46 13.85
N ILE A 62 -9.99 -7.25 13.15
CA ILE A 62 -9.64 -5.97 12.54
C ILE A 62 -9.58 -6.15 11.04
N PHE A 63 -10.52 -5.54 10.32
CA PHE A 63 -10.55 -5.49 8.86
C PHE A 63 -10.00 -4.13 8.41
N GLN A 64 -8.71 -4.10 8.09
CA GLN A 64 -8.01 -2.86 7.77
C GLN A 64 -8.23 -2.45 6.30
N PRO A 65 -8.68 -1.21 6.02
CA PRO A 65 -8.68 -0.68 4.65
C PRO A 65 -7.29 -0.19 4.24
N ALA A 66 -7.10 0.11 2.95
CA ALA A 66 -5.96 0.89 2.42
C ALA A 66 -4.56 0.38 2.86
N GLU A 67 -4.36 -0.94 2.80
CA GLU A 67 -3.09 -1.60 3.09
C GLU A 67 -2.06 -1.32 2.00
N GLU A 68 -2.45 -1.37 0.72
CA GLU A 68 -1.50 -1.32 -0.42
C GLU A 68 -0.59 -0.08 -0.45
N GLY A 69 -1.09 1.01 0.15
CA GLY A 69 -0.36 2.26 0.29
C GLY A 69 0.34 2.47 1.63
N THR A 70 0.27 1.51 2.55
CA THR A 70 0.63 1.63 3.96
C THR A 70 -0.10 2.77 4.68
N ARG A 71 -1.39 2.99 4.36
CA ARG A 71 -2.15 4.16 4.82
C ARG A 71 -3.14 3.84 5.94
N GLY A 72 -3.81 2.69 5.89
CA GLY A 72 -4.93 2.38 6.79
C GLY A 72 -4.52 2.16 8.25
N ALA A 73 -3.48 1.36 8.49
CA ALA A 73 -3.06 0.96 9.83
C ALA A 73 -2.89 2.16 10.78
N ARG A 74 -2.22 3.23 10.32
CA ARG A 74 -1.96 4.42 11.14
C ARG A 74 -3.24 5.09 11.61
N ALA A 75 -4.24 5.21 10.75
CA ALA A 75 -5.52 5.81 11.11
C ALA A 75 -6.30 4.95 12.12
N MET A 76 -6.28 3.63 11.95
CA MET A 76 -6.94 2.70 12.88
C MET A 76 -6.30 2.70 14.26
N VAL A 77 -4.95 2.70 14.32
CA VAL A 77 -4.22 2.80 15.59
C VAL A 77 -4.54 4.12 16.28
N ALA A 78 -4.54 5.24 15.54
CA ALA A 78 -4.90 6.54 16.10
C ALA A 78 -6.35 6.61 16.60
N ALA A 79 -7.25 5.79 16.05
CA ALA A 79 -8.64 5.65 16.48
C ALA A 79 -8.83 4.64 17.64
N GLY A 80 -7.76 4.09 18.21
CA GLY A 80 -7.83 3.18 19.35
C GLY A 80 -8.17 1.73 19.00
N ALA A 81 -7.99 1.32 17.73
CA ALA A 81 -8.31 -0.05 17.30
C ALA A 81 -7.53 -1.13 18.09
N LEU A 82 -6.34 -0.78 18.62
CA LEU A 82 -5.49 -1.65 19.42
C LEU A 82 -5.56 -1.39 20.93
N ASP A 83 -6.42 -0.50 21.39
CA ASP A 83 -6.52 -0.19 22.83
C ASP A 83 -6.97 -1.44 23.61
N GLY A 84 -6.26 -1.80 24.67
CA GLY A 84 -6.54 -3.00 25.46
C GLY A 84 -6.30 -4.32 24.71
N VAL A 85 -5.47 -4.33 23.67
CA VAL A 85 -5.00 -5.55 23.00
C VAL A 85 -3.68 -5.99 23.61
N ASP A 86 -3.67 -7.19 24.21
CA ASP A 86 -2.45 -7.79 24.79
C ASP A 86 -1.61 -8.52 23.74
N TYR A 87 -2.26 -9.16 22.77
CA TYR A 87 -1.64 -9.95 21.71
C TYR A 87 -2.22 -9.57 20.36
N PHE A 88 -1.33 -9.28 19.40
CA PHE A 88 -1.71 -8.92 18.03
C PHE A 88 -1.08 -9.90 17.03
N THR A 89 -1.91 -10.45 16.15
CA THR A 89 -1.49 -11.34 15.06
C THR A 89 -2.05 -10.80 13.76
N ALA A 90 -1.18 -10.63 12.76
CA ALA A 90 -1.56 -10.35 11.39
C ALA A 90 -1.31 -11.58 10.53
N ILE A 91 -2.12 -11.76 9.48
CA ILE A 91 -1.99 -12.85 8.52
C ILE A 91 -1.82 -12.28 7.11
N HIS A 92 -1.18 -13.06 6.24
CA HIS A 92 -1.08 -12.76 4.82
C HIS A 92 -1.06 -14.06 4.03
N ILE A 93 -1.62 -14.04 2.81
CA ILE A 93 -1.59 -15.17 1.88
C ILE A 93 -0.36 -14.98 1.01
N GLY A 94 0.72 -15.68 1.34
CA GLY A 94 2.00 -15.55 0.64
C GLY A 94 1.96 -16.25 -0.72
N THR A 95 1.72 -15.52 -1.80
CA THR A 95 1.74 -16.06 -3.17
C THR A 95 3.13 -16.54 -3.61
N GLY A 96 4.19 -16.06 -2.94
CA GLY A 96 5.58 -16.52 -3.14
C GLY A 96 6.03 -17.63 -2.19
N VAL A 97 5.14 -18.21 -1.38
CA VAL A 97 5.45 -19.27 -0.41
C VAL A 97 4.89 -20.61 -0.92
N PRO A 98 5.62 -21.74 -0.78
CA PRO A 98 5.11 -23.04 -1.21
C PRO A 98 3.76 -23.38 -0.56
N ALA A 99 2.80 -23.83 -1.37
CA ALA A 99 1.48 -24.22 -0.90
C ALA A 99 1.57 -25.26 0.23
N GLY A 100 0.69 -25.12 1.24
CA GLY A 100 0.70 -25.96 2.44
C GLY A 100 1.71 -25.53 3.52
N THR A 101 2.49 -24.46 3.29
CA THR A 101 3.44 -23.93 4.26
C THR A 101 2.84 -22.74 5.02
N VAL A 102 3.06 -22.71 6.34
CA VAL A 102 2.73 -21.56 7.19
C VAL A 102 4.02 -21.00 7.78
N ILE A 103 4.29 -19.72 7.51
CA ILE A 103 5.44 -19.01 8.08
C ILE A 103 4.96 -18.21 9.28
N CYS A 104 5.52 -18.51 10.45
CA CYS A 104 5.28 -17.75 11.67
C CYS A 104 6.45 -16.79 11.93
N GLY A 105 6.15 -15.57 12.37
CA GLY A 105 7.19 -14.60 12.77
C GLY A 105 8.00 -14.02 11.62
N SER A 106 7.37 -13.76 10.46
CA SER A 106 8.04 -13.08 9.34
C SER A 106 8.55 -11.70 9.76
N ASP A 107 9.85 -11.47 9.60
CA ASP A 107 10.57 -10.24 9.92
C ASP A 107 11.10 -9.50 8.68
N ASN A 108 10.77 -9.98 7.48
CA ASN A 108 11.24 -9.46 6.19
C ASN A 108 10.55 -8.15 5.74
N PHE A 109 9.90 -7.42 6.64
CA PHE A 109 9.20 -6.17 6.32
C PHE A 109 10.13 -4.96 6.47
N MET A 110 10.11 -4.07 5.48
CA MET A 110 10.89 -2.84 5.50
C MET A 110 10.04 -1.63 5.89
N ALA A 111 10.64 -0.71 6.65
CA ALA A 111 10.07 0.61 6.83
C ALA A 111 10.05 1.37 5.49
N THR A 112 8.92 2.01 5.18
CA THR A 112 8.74 2.78 3.93
C THR A 112 8.09 4.13 4.22
N THR A 113 8.30 5.10 3.33
CA THR A 113 7.65 6.42 3.37
C THR A 113 7.17 6.75 1.98
N LYS A 114 5.90 7.14 1.85
CA LYS A 114 5.30 7.58 0.59
C LYS A 114 5.20 9.10 0.59
N PHE A 115 5.57 9.73 -0.52
CA PHE A 115 5.43 11.17 -0.70
C PHE A 115 5.31 11.48 -2.20
N ASP A 116 4.53 12.51 -2.51
CA ASP A 116 4.41 13.02 -3.86
C ASP A 116 5.29 14.26 -4.04
N VAL A 117 5.84 14.43 -5.24
CA VAL A 117 6.56 15.63 -5.64
C VAL A 117 5.86 16.24 -6.84
N ARG A 118 5.31 17.44 -6.64
CA ARG A 118 4.66 18.20 -7.70
C ARG A 118 5.61 19.27 -8.23
N PHE A 119 5.95 19.19 -9.51
CA PHE A 119 6.68 20.24 -10.22
C PHE A 119 5.68 21.17 -10.90
N THR A 120 5.94 22.48 -10.80
CA THR A 120 5.15 23.51 -11.47
C THR A 120 6.08 24.38 -12.32
N GLY A 121 5.57 24.82 -13.47
CA GLY A 121 6.32 25.58 -14.45
C GLY A 121 5.46 26.67 -15.06
N VAL A 122 6.10 27.56 -15.81
CA VAL A 122 5.48 28.67 -16.52
C VAL A 122 5.48 28.32 -17.99
N ALA A 123 4.31 28.29 -18.60
CA ALA A 123 4.17 28.08 -20.05
C ALA A 123 4.71 29.31 -20.80
N ALA A 124 5.38 29.08 -21.92
CA ALA A 124 5.84 30.13 -22.81
C ALA A 124 5.73 29.69 -24.26
N HIS A 125 5.61 30.65 -25.17
CA HIS A 125 5.54 30.37 -26.60
C HIS A 125 6.92 29.94 -27.11
N ALA A 126 7.05 28.68 -27.53
CA ALA A 126 8.33 28.06 -27.88
C ALA A 126 9.14 28.85 -28.95
N GLY A 127 8.46 29.46 -29.92
CA GLY A 127 9.10 30.26 -30.97
C GLY A 127 9.03 31.78 -30.80
N GLY A 128 8.36 32.28 -29.74
CA GLY A 128 8.07 33.71 -29.59
C GLY A 128 8.90 34.35 -28.50
N LYS A 129 8.90 33.73 -27.32
CA LYS A 129 9.62 34.19 -26.12
C LYS A 129 9.99 33.01 -25.22
N PRO A 130 10.82 32.06 -25.69
CA PRO A 130 11.18 30.88 -24.91
C PRO A 130 11.83 31.20 -23.56
N GLU A 131 12.46 32.36 -23.42
CA GLU A 131 13.10 32.86 -22.20
C GLU A 131 12.13 33.16 -21.05
N GLU A 132 10.84 33.36 -21.33
CA GLU A 132 9.81 33.59 -20.30
C GLU A 132 9.35 32.26 -19.65
N GLY A 133 9.71 31.12 -20.25
CA GLY A 133 9.26 29.79 -19.84
C GLY A 133 10.03 29.22 -18.64
N ARG A 134 9.31 28.51 -17.77
CA ARG A 134 9.91 27.63 -16.75
C ARG A 134 9.41 26.23 -16.98
N ASN A 135 10.25 25.39 -17.56
CA ASN A 135 9.84 24.04 -17.96
C ASN A 135 9.58 23.17 -16.71
N ALA A 136 8.36 22.65 -16.54
CA ALA A 136 8.00 21.76 -15.42
C ALA A 136 8.50 20.31 -15.59
N LEU A 137 8.87 19.91 -16.82
CA LEU A 137 9.33 18.56 -17.19
C LEU A 137 10.86 18.40 -17.08
N LEU A 138 11.61 19.48 -17.24
CA LEU A 138 13.08 19.46 -17.07
C LEU A 138 13.51 19.17 -15.62
N PRO A 139 12.90 19.79 -14.59
CA PRO A 139 13.17 19.50 -13.20
C PRO A 139 13.03 18.04 -12.84
N PRO A 140 11.97 17.26 -13.15
CA PRO A 140 11.89 15.84 -12.81
C PRO A 140 12.86 14.92 -13.56
N LEU A 141 13.64 15.36 -14.56
CA LEU A 141 14.64 14.51 -15.23
C LEU A 141 15.98 14.42 -14.48
N ARG A 142 16.31 15.40 -13.62
CA ARG A 142 17.56 15.42 -12.82
C ARG A 142 17.47 14.71 -11.44
N PRO A 143 16.38 14.86 -10.65
CA PRO A 143 16.16 14.21 -9.36
C PRO A 143 16.14 12.67 -9.39
N PRO A 144 15.63 11.96 -10.41
CA PRO A 144 15.67 10.50 -10.45
C PRO A 144 17.10 9.97 -10.38
N LEU A 145 18.06 10.66 -11.01
CA LEU A 145 19.49 10.33 -10.92
C LEU A 145 20.01 10.54 -9.49
N ALA A 146 19.62 11.63 -8.82
CA ALA A 146 20.03 11.89 -7.45
C ALA A 146 19.38 10.93 -6.44
N CYS A 147 18.10 10.60 -6.61
CA CYS A 147 17.37 9.63 -5.78
C CYS A 147 17.94 8.22 -5.92
N THR A 148 18.28 7.80 -7.15
CA THR A 148 18.88 6.48 -7.40
C THR A 148 20.36 6.41 -6.99
N ALA A 149 21.06 7.55 -6.93
CA ALA A 149 22.42 7.67 -6.40
C ALA A 149 22.50 7.65 -4.87
N SER A 150 21.37 7.74 -4.15
CA SER A 150 21.36 7.59 -2.70
C SER A 150 21.84 6.18 -2.33
N PRO A 151 22.81 6.03 -1.40
CA PRO A 151 23.32 4.72 -1.02
C PRO A 151 22.19 3.81 -0.53
N ARG A 152 21.94 2.72 -1.25
CA ARG A 152 20.94 1.72 -0.84
C ARG A 152 21.54 0.91 0.31
N THR A 153 20.96 1.04 1.51
CA THR A 153 21.39 0.24 2.66
C THR A 153 20.16 -0.28 3.40
N ALA A 154 20.15 -1.56 3.77
CA ALA A 154 19.10 -2.16 4.58
C ALA A 154 18.99 -1.57 6.01
N LYS A 155 20.06 -0.88 6.46
CA LYS A 155 20.12 -0.15 7.73
C LYS A 155 19.68 1.30 7.49
N GLY A 156 18.37 1.55 7.45
CA GLY A 156 17.79 2.85 7.10
C GLY A 156 18.54 4.06 7.68
N ARG A 157 18.93 5.00 6.82
CA ARG A 157 19.48 6.31 7.23
C ARG A 157 18.42 7.40 7.02
N ARG A 158 18.34 8.34 7.95
CA ARG A 158 17.61 9.61 7.77
C ARG A 158 18.41 10.48 6.80
N GLY A 159 18.02 10.50 5.53
CA GLY A 159 18.54 11.46 4.55
C GLY A 159 17.81 12.79 4.69
N GLU A 160 18.48 13.80 5.21
CA GLU A 160 17.94 15.16 5.28
C GLU A 160 18.11 15.84 3.92
N CYS A 161 17.11 15.72 3.05
CA CYS A 161 17.07 16.50 1.82
C CYS A 161 16.64 17.94 2.18
N ARG A 162 17.61 18.83 2.34
CA ARG A 162 17.36 20.27 2.59
C ARG A 162 16.50 20.83 1.46
N ARG A 163 15.24 21.14 1.78
CA ARG A 163 14.36 21.91 0.90
C ARG A 163 14.69 23.39 1.08
N ASP A 164 15.46 23.94 0.15
CA ASP A 164 15.52 25.40 -0.02
C ASP A 164 14.29 25.84 -0.82
N ALA A 165 13.15 25.91 -0.13
CA ALA A 165 11.95 26.49 -0.69
C ALA A 165 12.11 28.01 -0.63
N GLY A 166 12.52 28.61 -1.75
CA GLY A 166 12.59 30.06 -1.91
C GLY A 166 11.27 30.71 -1.51
N ARG A 167 11.32 31.49 -0.43
CA ARG A 167 10.26 32.41 0.00
C ARG A 167 9.89 33.34 -1.15
N GLN A 168 8.65 33.31 -1.60
CA GLN A 168 8.02 34.47 -2.21
C GLN A 168 7.08 35.08 -1.17
N ARG A 169 7.43 36.30 -0.73
CA ARG A 169 6.58 37.23 0.01
C ARG A 169 5.64 37.94 -0.99
N PRO A 170 4.50 38.50 -0.54
CA PRO A 170 3.27 38.66 -1.33
C PRO A 170 3.39 39.63 -2.51
#